data_AF-A0A7I7XG20-F1
#
_entry.id   AF-A0A7I7XG20-F1
#
_cell.length_a   1.000
_cell.length_b   1.000
_cell.length_c   1.000
_cell.angle_alpha   90.00
_cell.angle_beta   90.00
_cell.angle_gamma   90.00
#
_symmetry.space_group_name_H-M   'P 1'
#
loop_
_entity.id
_entity.type
_entity.pdbx_description
1 polymer ?
#
loop_
_entity_poly.entity_id
_entity_poly.type
_entity_poly.pdbx_seq_one_letter_code
_entity_poly.pdbx_strand_id
1 'polypeptide(L)' 'MRMEETLWDVYVGRDVSDRNHERLRDVLTRAIEKRLDGTKELLRVVAWSPNAGGLFEPKAGPRRYAVSYEVRWSA' A
#
# COMPACT_ATOMS: atom_id res chain seq x y z
N MET A 1 -4.87 -0.95 -20.47
CA MET A 1 -5.00 -2.28 -19.83
C MET A 1 -4.94 -2.11 -18.32
N ARG A 2 -5.82 -2.77 -17.55
CA ARG A 2 -5.78 -2.79 -16.08
C ARG A 2 -4.92 -3.96 -15.62
N MET A 3 -4.07 -3.73 -14.62
CA MET A 3 -3.19 -4.74 -14.04
C MET A 3 -3.22 -4.65 -12.51
N GLU A 4 -3.11 -5.78 -11.83
CA GLU A 4 -2.89 -5.82 -10.38
C GLU A 4 -1.40 -6.01 -10.11
N GLU A 5 -0.85 -5.21 -9.19
CA GLU A 5 0.54 -5.24 -8.77
C GLU A 5 0.64 -5.31 -7.24
N THR A 6 1.83 -5.66 -6.72
CA THR A 6 2.07 -5.77 -5.28
C THR A 6 3.35 -5.06 -4.86
N LEU A 7 3.25 -4.23 -3.82
CA LEU A 7 4.39 -3.60 -3.13
C LEU A 7 4.55 -4.21 -1.74
N TRP A 8 5.79 -4.57 -1.39
CA TRP A 8 6.10 -5.34 -0.18
C TRP A 8 6.69 -4.50 0.96
N ASP A 9 6.80 -3.19 0.79
CA ASP A 9 7.53 -2.31 1.71
C ASP A 9 6.86 -0.94 1.86
N VAL A 10 5.55 -0.92 2.11
CA VAL A 10 4.85 0.32 2.46
C VAL A 10 4.90 0.55 3.97
N TYR A 11 5.57 1.62 4.40
CA TYR A 11 5.70 1.95 5.82
C TYR A 11 4.63 2.97 6.23
N VAL A 12 3.88 2.64 7.27
CA VAL A 12 2.80 3.46 7.81
C VAL A 12 3.08 3.78 9.27
N GLY A 13 2.90 5.05 9.65
CA GLY A 13 3.05 5.51 11.03
C GLY A 13 2.10 4.79 11.98
N ARG A 14 2.51 4.55 13.22
CA ARG A 14 1.69 3.85 14.23
C ARG A 14 0.44 4.60 14.64
N ASP A 15 0.39 5.90 14.41
CA ASP A 15 -0.77 6.76 14.66
C ASP A 15 -1.94 6.46 13.71
N VAL A 16 -1.67 5.77 12.60
CA VAL A 16 -2.68 5.26 11.69
C VAL A 16 -3.10 3.87 12.18
N SER A 17 -4.23 3.83 12.90
CA SER A 17 -4.79 2.57 13.40
C SER A 17 -5.38 1.72 12.28
N ASP A 18 -5.03 0.44 12.24
CA ASP A 18 -5.63 -0.58 11.36
C ASP A 18 -7.14 -0.72 11.56
N ARG A 19 -7.69 -0.26 12.70
CA ARG A 19 -9.14 -0.27 12.94
C ARG A 19 -9.89 0.73 12.07
N ASN A 20 -9.20 1.74 11.52
CA ASN A 20 -9.77 2.68 10.57
C ASN A 20 -9.28 2.32 9.15
N HIS A 21 -9.96 1.35 8.54
CA HIS A 21 -9.61 0.84 7.21
C HIS A 21 -9.62 1.93 6.13
N GLU A 22 -10.50 2.93 6.22
CA GLU A 22 -10.56 4.03 5.25
C GLU A 22 -9.32 4.93 5.34
N ARG A 23 -8.98 5.37 6.56
CA ARG A 23 -7.77 6.17 6.79
C ARG A 23 -6.50 5.41 6.39
N LEU A 24 -6.44 4.10 6.68
CA LEU A 24 -5.32 3.27 6.26
C LEU A 24 -5.27 3.17 4.72
N ARG A 25 -6.39 2.91 4.05
CA ARG A 25 -6.46 2.86 2.59
C ARG A 25 -5.94 4.15 1.96
N ASP A 26 -6.37 5.32 2.45
CA ASP A 26 -5.90 6.61 1.93
C ASP A 26 -4.39 6.81 2.07
N VAL A 27 -3.82 6.40 3.21
CA VAL A 27 -2.38 6.47 3.43
C VAL A 27 -1.63 5.54 2.49
N LEU A 28 -2.12 4.31 2.28
CA LEU A 28 -1.53 3.36 1.34
C LEU A 28 -1.63 3.86 -0.11
N THR A 29 -2.79 4.39 -0.51
CA THR A 29 -3.01 5.01 -1.83
C THR A 29 -1.94 6.07 -2.11
N ARG A 30 -1.79 7.05 -1.20
CA ARG A 30 -0.79 8.13 -1.35
C ARG A 30 0.64 7.62 -1.38
N ALA A 31 0.95 6.57 -0.62
CA ALA A 31 2.28 5.96 -0.61
C ALA A 31 2.59 5.24 -1.94
N ILE A 32 1.60 4.59 -2.54
CA ILE A 32 1.73 3.93 -3.83
C ILE A 32 1.83 4.96 -4.96
N GLU A 33 0.98 5.99 -4.98
CA GLU A 33 1.02 7.06 -6.00
C GLU A 33 2.40 7.71 -6.07
N LYS A 34 3.07 7.93 -4.93
CA LYS A 34 4.43 8.49 -4.88
C LYS A 34 5.50 7.55 -5.45
N ARG A 35 5.22 6.25 -5.53
CA ARG A 35 6.14 5.21 -6.03
C ARG A 35 5.90 4.85 -7.48
N LEU A 36 4.69 5.05 -7.99
CA LEU A 36 4.42 4.82 -9.40
C LEU A 36 5.28 5.77 -10.23
N ASP A 37 5.95 5.21 -11.22
CA ASP A 37 6.51 5.99 -12.31
C ASP A 37 5.34 6.57 -13.11
N GLY A 38 5.44 7.82 -13.58
CA GLY A 38 4.33 8.54 -14.22
C GLY A 38 3.72 7.86 -15.47
N THR A 39 4.25 6.71 -15.88
CA THR A 39 3.73 5.81 -16.91
C THR A 39 2.48 5.03 -16.46
N LYS A 40 2.17 5.02 -15.15
CA LYS A 40 1.03 4.32 -14.58
C LYS A 40 0.19 5.23 -13.68
N GLU A 41 -1.11 4.99 -13.69
CA GLU A 41 -2.09 5.64 -12.81
C GLU A 41 -2.67 4.59 -11.85
N LEU A 42 -2.67 4.94 -10.56
CA LEU A 42 -3.31 4.12 -9.52
C LEU A 42 -4.83 4.20 -9.66
N LEU A 43 -5.48 3.04 -9.74
CA LEU A 43 -6.94 2.97 -9.76
C LEU A 43 -7.53 2.74 -8.37
N ARG A 44 -6.95 1.79 -7.61
CA ARG A 44 -7.36 1.50 -6.24
C ARG A 44 -6.35 0.62 -5.52
N VAL A 45 -6.36 0.71 -4.20
CA VAL A 45 -5.79 -0.33 -3.33
C VAL A 45 -6.82 -1.46 -3.17
N VAL A 46 -6.41 -2.69 -3.49
CA VAL A 46 -7.28 -3.88 -3.47
C VAL A 46 -7.24 -4.53 -2.09
N ALA A 47 -6.05 -4.81 -1.58
CA ALA A 47 -5.83 -5.50 -0.32
C ALA A 47 -4.52 -5.08 0.33
N TRP A 48 -4.41 -5.28 1.64
CA TRP A 48 -3.16 -5.07 2.37
C TRP A 48 -3.04 -6.05 3.53
N SER A 49 -1.81 -6.33 3.92
CA SER A 49 -1.51 -7.19 5.06
C SER A 49 -0.41 -6.57 5.92
N PRO A 50 -0.67 -6.31 7.22
CA PRO A 50 0.36 -5.83 8.12
C PRO A 50 1.43 -6.90 8.29
N ASN A 51 2.70 -6.47 8.26
CA ASN A 51 3.88 -7.32 8.33
C ASN A 51 3.85 -8.49 7.32
N ALA A 52 3.17 -8.29 6.18
CA ALA A 52 2.95 -9.31 5.16
C ALA A 52 2.44 -10.66 5.73
N GLY A 53 1.51 -10.60 6.69
CA GLY A 53 0.91 -11.80 7.28
C GLY A 53 1.86 -12.59 8.19
N GLY A 54 2.91 -11.96 8.70
CA GLY A 54 3.93 -12.59 9.56
C GLY A 54 5.26 -12.85 8.87
N LEU A 55 5.39 -12.54 7.57
CA LEU A 55 6.67 -12.65 6.85
C LEU A 55 7.68 -11.57 7.27
N PHE A 56 7.21 -10.43 7.77
CA PHE A 56 8.09 -9.39 8.31
C PHE A 56 8.10 -9.42 9.83
N GLU A 57 9.29 -9.29 10.41
CA GLU A 57 9.42 -9.11 11.84
C GLU A 57 8.80 -7.77 12.27
N PRO A 58 7.87 -7.76 13.24
CA PRO A 58 7.31 -6.52 13.78
C PRO A 58 8.38 -5.66 14.43
N LYS A 59 8.45 -4.36 14.09
CA LYS A 59 9.42 -3.42 14.66
C LYS A 59 8.78 -2.37 15.55
N ALA A 60 9.57 -1.80 16.45
CA ALA A 60 9.19 -0.68 17.33
C ALA A 60 8.77 0.61 16.58
N GLY A 61 9.11 0.72 15.29
CA GLY A 61 8.83 1.89 14.46
C GLY A 61 7.55 1.79 13.62
N PRO A 62 7.54 2.45 12.43
CA PRO A 62 6.46 2.35 11.46
C PRO A 62 6.13 0.89 11.12
N ARG A 63 4.85 0.59 10.95
CA ARG A 63 4.40 -0.73 10.55
C ARG A 63 4.58 -0.89 9.04
N ARG A 64 5.10 -2.05 8.63
CA ARG A 64 5.31 -2.38 7.22
C ARG A 64 4.12 -3.16 6.69
N TYR A 65 3.65 -2.84 5.49
CA TYR A 65 2.56 -3.52 4.81
C TYR A 65 3.02 -4.11 3.49
N ALA A 66 2.49 -5.29 3.17
CA ALA A 66 2.35 -5.74 1.79
C ALA A 66 1.00 -5.22 1.26
N VAL A 67 0.98 -4.67 0.06
CA VAL A 67 -0.20 -4.01 -0.51
C VAL A 67 -0.37 -4.45 -1.95
N SER A 68 -1.56 -4.96 -2.28
CA SER A 68 -1.98 -5.21 -3.65
C SER A 68 -2.84 -4.03 -4.14
N TYR A 69 -2.60 -3.60 -5.37
CA TYR A 69 -3.26 -2.44 -5.97
C TYR A 69 -3.44 -2.61 -7.48
N GLU A 70 -4.47 -1.97 -8.02
CA GLU A 70 -4.73 -1.95 -9.46
C GLU A 70 -4.19 -0.67 -10.09
N VAL A 71 -3.53 -0.81 -11.23
CA VAL A 71 -3.07 0.29 -12.07
C VAL A 71 -3.62 0.18 -13.48
N ARG A 72 -3.54 1.29 -14.21
CA ARG A 72 -3.58 1.31 -15.67
C ARG A 72 -2.37 2.08 -16.21
N TRP A 73 -1.98 1.77 -17.43
CA TRP A 73 -1.01 2.59 -18.17
C TRP A 73 -1.59 3.98 -18.44
N SER A 74 -0.83 5.00 -18.10
CA SER A 74 -1.03 6.39 -18.52
C SER A 74 -0.62 6.47 -19.99
N ALA A 75 -1.53 6.94 -20.86
CA ALA A 75 -1.30 7.04 -22.30
C ALA A 75 -0.25 8.11 -22.66
#